data_AF-A0AAP6SFW9-F1
#
_entry.id   AF-A0AAP6SFW9-F1
#
_cell.length_a   1.000
_cell.length_b   1.000
_cell.length_c   1.000
_cell.angle_alpha   90.00
_cell.angle_beta   90.00
_cell.angle_gamma   90.00
#
_symmetry.space_group_name_H-M   'P 1'
#
loop_
_entity.id
_entity.type
_entity.pdbx_description
1 polymer ?
#
loop_
_entity_poly.entity_id
_entity_poly.type
_entity_poly.pdbx_seq_one_letter_code
_entity_poly.pdbx_strand_id
1 'polypeptide(L)'
;MIDIYITEEQAMQMTVLGLNINKWTGRKYFKPIPETKHEEWCEEELIMKEVTDYIMLPKMRIDEAAKYLREELGIDIVISPKFNSKTGDRIGYFWRWSQRTDVNIQPKTHRSYESALCDALKEILNQITPDYGKRD
;
A
#
# COMPACT_ATOMS: atom_id res chain seq x y z
N MET A 1 8.99 17.70 3.51
CA MET A 1 9.02 16.29 3.05
C MET A 1 7.59 15.97 2.63
N ILE A 2 7.37 15.55 1.39
CA ILE A 2 6.01 15.23 0.92
C ILE A 2 5.69 13.84 1.47
N ASP A 3 4.59 13.71 2.22
CA ASP A 3 4.12 12.41 2.66
C ASP A 3 3.70 11.57 1.45
N ILE A 4 4.29 10.39 1.31
CA ILE A 4 3.93 9.43 0.26
C ILE A 4 3.16 8.30 0.91
N TYR A 5 1.97 8.04 0.37
CA TYR A 5 1.03 7.05 0.87
C TYR A 5 0.94 5.86 -0.09
N ILE A 6 0.56 4.71 0.45
CA ILE A 6 0.18 3.56 -0.38
C ILE A 6 -1.07 3.89 -1.21
N THR A 7 -1.19 3.25 -2.37
CA THR A 7 -2.37 3.38 -3.23
C THR A 7 -3.59 2.70 -2.61
N GLU A 8 -4.78 2.99 -3.12
CA GLU A 8 -6.01 2.30 -2.68
C GLU A 8 -5.93 0.78 -2.91
N GLU A 9 -5.35 0.36 -4.05
CA GLU A 9 -5.13 -1.05 -4.38
C GLU A 9 -4.26 -1.74 -3.33
N GLN A 10 -3.14 -1.12 -2.96
CA GLN A 10 -2.26 -1.63 -1.91
C GLN A 10 -2.95 -1.65 -0.55
N ALA A 11 -3.74 -0.63 -0.22
CA ALA A 11 -4.51 -0.58 1.03
C ALA A 11 -5.54 -1.73 1.12
N MET A 12 -6.16 -2.08 -0.01
CA MET A 12 -7.05 -3.23 -0.09
C MET A 12 -6.28 -4.55 0.06
N GLN A 13 -5.13 -4.73 -0.61
CA GLN A 13 -4.25 -5.90 -0.42
C GLN A 13 -3.86 -6.08 1.05
N MET A 14 -3.47 -5.00 1.73
CA MET A 14 -3.15 -5.03 3.16
C MET A 14 -4.34 -5.44 4.03
N THR A 15 -5.54 -5.00 3.69
CA THR A 15 -6.77 -5.42 4.38
C THR A 15 -7.03 -6.92 4.18
N VAL A 16 -6.80 -7.45 2.97
CA VAL A 16 -6.88 -8.89 2.68
C VAL A 16 -5.84 -9.69 3.46
N LEU A 17 -4.65 -9.13 3.68
CA LEU A 17 -3.58 -9.72 4.49
C LEU A 17 -3.86 -9.69 6.01
N GLY A 18 -5.06 -9.25 6.42
CA GLY A 18 -5.50 -9.30 7.81
C GLY A 18 -5.38 -7.97 8.57
N LEU A 19 -5.04 -6.86 7.90
CA LEU A 19 -5.03 -5.56 8.56
C LEU A 19 -6.44 -5.19 9.01
N ASN A 20 -6.61 -5.04 10.33
CA ASN A 20 -7.92 -4.73 10.91
C ASN A 20 -8.21 -3.21 10.84
N ILE A 21 -9.05 -2.83 9.88
CA ILE A 21 -9.44 -1.44 9.64
C ILE A 21 -10.19 -0.78 10.82
N ASN A 22 -10.85 -1.57 11.67
CA ASN A 22 -11.55 -1.06 12.84
C ASN A 22 -10.57 -0.71 13.97
N LYS A 23 -9.42 -1.39 14.04
CA LYS A 23 -8.32 -1.06 14.96
C LYS A 23 -7.40 0.03 14.41
N TRP A 24 -7.43 0.29 13.10
CA TRP A 24 -6.63 1.32 12.46
C TRP A 24 -7.07 2.73 12.89
N THR A 25 -6.14 3.46 13.52
CA THR A 25 -6.36 4.82 14.05
C THR A 25 -5.89 5.93 13.10
N GLY A 26 -5.15 5.58 12.04
CA GLY A 26 -4.66 6.55 11.07
C GLY A 26 -5.72 7.04 10.09
N ARG A 27 -5.29 7.80 9.08
CA ARG A 27 -6.17 8.28 8.00
C ARG A 27 -6.78 7.09 7.25
N LYS A 28 -7.97 7.28 6.68
CA LYS A 28 -8.69 6.26 5.91
C LYS A 28 -9.01 6.78 4.51
N TYR A 29 -8.99 5.89 3.52
CA TYR A 29 -9.69 6.12 2.27
C TYR A 29 -11.14 5.68 2.43
N PHE A 30 -12.06 6.43 1.83
CA PHE A 30 -13.48 6.10 1.76
C PHE A 30 -13.80 5.88 0.30
N LYS A 31 -14.08 4.63 -0.08
CA LYS A 31 -14.41 4.27 -1.44
C LYS A 31 -15.91 3.96 -1.51
N PRO A 32 -16.71 4.72 -2.28
CA PRO A 32 -18.13 4.42 -2.43
C PRO A 32 -18.29 3.04 -3.06
N ILE A 33 -19.22 2.25 -2.56
CA ILE A 33 -19.60 0.97 -3.16
C ILE A 33 -20.53 1.29 -4.32
N PRO A 34 -20.21 0.84 -5.55
CA PRO A 34 -21.14 0.98 -6.66
C PRO A 34 -22.47 0.29 -6.35
N GLU A 35 -23.57 0.85 -6.85
CA GLU A 35 -24.91 0.23 -6.80
C GLU A 35 -25.54 0.08 -5.40
N THR A 36 -24.94 0.65 -4.35
CA THR A 36 -25.53 0.68 -2.99
C THR A 36 -26.28 1.97 -2.68
N LYS A 37 -26.62 2.74 -3.71
CA LYS A 37 -27.40 3.97 -3.54
C LYS A 37 -28.81 3.64 -3.10
N HIS A 38 -29.23 4.20 -1.98
CA HIS A 38 -30.58 4.02 -1.44
C HIS A 38 -31.04 5.29 -0.73
N GLU A 39 -32.34 5.42 -0.50
CA GLU A 39 -32.89 6.56 0.23
C GLU A 39 -33.09 6.20 1.71
N GLU A 40 -32.58 7.04 2.60
CA GLU A 40 -32.81 6.92 4.05
C GLU A 40 -33.54 8.18 4.57
N TRP A 41 -34.40 8.00 5.56
CA TRP A 41 -35.06 9.10 6.25
C TRP A 41 -34.10 9.78 7.22
N CYS A 42 -33.88 11.09 7.06
CA CYS A 42 -33.07 11.90 7.96
C CYS A 42 -33.98 12.63 8.95
N GLU A 43 -33.99 12.20 10.21
CA GLU A 43 -34.86 12.78 11.26
C GLU A 43 -34.58 14.25 11.55
N GLU A 44 -33.31 14.69 11.50
CA GLU A 44 -32.91 16.07 11.80
C GLU A 44 -33.43 17.09 10.78
N GLU A 45 -33.48 16.69 9.51
CA GLU A 45 -33.91 17.57 8.41
C GLU A 45 -35.32 17.26 7.90
N LEU A 46 -35.95 16.17 8.40
CA LEU A 46 -37.27 15.71 8.00
C LEU A 46 -37.42 15.49 6.47
N ILE A 47 -36.38 14.94 5.85
CA ILE A 47 -36.32 14.65 4.40
C ILE A 47 -35.75 13.26 4.12
N MET A 48 -36.12 12.68 2.96
CA MET A 48 -35.42 11.53 2.38
C MET A 48 -34.09 11.99 1.77
N LYS A 49 -32.99 11.29 2.08
CA LYS A 49 -31.66 11.57 1.54
C LYS A 49 -31.12 10.35 0.81
N GLU A 50 -30.47 10.57 -0.33
CA GLU A 50 -29.69 9.53 -1.00
C GLU A 50 -28.42 9.26 -0.19
N VAL A 51 -28.25 8.01 0.23
CA VAL A 51 -27.10 7.49 0.96
C VAL A 51 -26.37 6.50 0.06
N THR A 52 -25.05 6.48 0.15
CA THR A 52 -24.18 5.52 -0.55
C THR A 52 -23.31 4.84 0.49
N ASP A 53 -23.21 3.51 0.44
CA ASP A 53 -22.32 2.79 1.35
C ASP A 53 -20.86 3.00 0.96
N TYR A 54 -19.96 2.93 1.94
CA TYR A 54 -18.53 3.10 1.73
C TYR A 54 -17.72 1.92 2.27
N ILE A 55 -16.70 1.51 1.52
CA ILE A 55 -15.61 0.68 2.03
C ILE A 55 -14.56 1.61 2.65
N MET A 56 -14.19 1.29 3.89
CA MET A 56 -13.06 1.94 4.57
C MET A 56 -11.78 1.17 4.30
N LEU A 57 -10.71 1.88 3.96
CA LEU A 57 -9.38 1.32 3.73
C LEU A 57 -8.31 2.12 4.47
N PRO A 58 -7.20 1.51 4.89
CA PRO A 58 -6.14 2.23 5.60
C PRO A 58 -5.40 3.16 4.63
N LYS A 59 -5.25 4.43 4.98
CA LYS A 59 -4.38 5.37 4.27
C LYS A 59 -3.05 5.46 5.00
N MET A 60 -2.18 4.48 4.74
CA MET A 60 -0.86 4.37 5.37
C MET A 60 0.20 5.10 4.57
N ARG A 61 1.16 5.70 5.26
CA ARG A 61 2.41 6.10 4.61
C ARG A 61 3.21 4.86 4.19
N ILE A 62 4.07 5.00 3.19
CA ILE A 62 4.88 3.88 2.69
C ILE A 62 5.83 3.28 3.74
N ASP A 63 6.30 4.08 4.71
CA ASP A 63 7.12 3.61 5.82
C ASP A 63 6.29 2.84 6.87
N GLU A 64 5.06 3.28 7.15
CA GLU A 64 4.12 2.55 8.02
C GLU A 64 3.72 1.22 7.40
N ALA A 65 3.49 1.18 6.08
CA ALA A 65 3.17 -0.05 5.37
C ALA A 65 4.34 -1.05 5.40
N ALA A 66 5.58 -0.57 5.17
CA ALA A 66 6.77 -1.40 5.28
C ALA A 66 6.98 -1.92 6.71
N LYS A 67 6.69 -1.08 7.72
CA LYS A 67 6.72 -1.48 9.13
C LYS A 67 5.70 -2.58 9.43
N TYR A 68 4.46 -2.45 8.95
CA TYR A 68 3.44 -3.49 9.09
C TYR A 68 3.89 -4.82 8.47
N LEU A 69 4.41 -4.79 7.24
CA LEU A 69 4.91 -6.00 6.58
C LEU A 69 6.01 -6.69 7.41
N ARG A 70 6.89 -5.89 8.04
CA ARG A 70 7.94 -6.43 8.89
C ARG A 70 7.42 -6.99 10.20
N GLU A 71 6.56 -6.26 10.91
CA GLU A 71 6.12 -6.60 12.26
C GLU A 71 5.08 -7.72 12.26
N GLU A 72 4.12 -7.67 11.33
CA GLU A 72 3.00 -8.61 11.29
C GLU A 72 3.27 -9.82 10.39
N LEU A 73 4.02 -9.63 9.30
CA LEU A 73 4.26 -10.69 8.31
C LEU A 73 5.72 -11.17 8.26
N GLY A 74 6.63 -10.56 9.02
CA GLY A 74 8.06 -10.91 9.01
C GLY A 74 8.77 -10.60 7.69
N ILE A 75 8.18 -9.77 6.82
CA ILE A 75 8.70 -9.39 5.52
C ILE A 75 9.58 -8.16 5.67
N ASP A 76 10.89 -8.33 5.53
CA ASP A 76 11.85 -7.24 5.70
C ASP A 76 12.32 -6.69 4.35
N ILE A 77 12.07 -5.40 4.13
CA ILE A 77 12.40 -4.68 2.90
C ILE A 77 13.65 -3.84 3.15
N VAL A 78 14.72 -4.17 2.43
CA VAL A 78 15.98 -3.43 2.50
C VAL A 78 16.09 -2.52 1.29
N ILE A 79 16.14 -1.20 1.54
CA ILE A 79 16.45 -0.20 0.52
C ILE A 79 17.91 0.20 0.67
N SER A 80 18.68 0.15 -0.42
CA SER A 80 20.11 0.45 -0.42
C SER A 80 20.49 1.39 -1.56
N PRO A 81 21.41 2.35 -1.32
CA PRO A 81 21.96 3.16 -2.39
C PRO A 81 22.77 2.29 -3.37
N LYS A 82 22.70 2.64 -4.65
CA LYS A 82 23.52 2.07 -5.72
C LYS A 82 24.57 3.08 -6.16
N PHE A 83 25.79 2.62 -6.34
CA PHE A 83 26.92 3.46 -6.73
C PHE A 83 27.50 3.03 -8.08
N ASN A 84 28.00 4.00 -8.84
CA ASN A 84 28.81 3.74 -10.02
C ASN A 84 30.16 3.19 -9.58
N SER A 85 30.56 2.02 -10.08
CA SER A 85 31.80 1.37 -9.67
C SER A 85 33.07 2.09 -10.15
N LYS A 86 32.97 2.97 -11.14
CA LYS A 86 34.10 3.73 -11.69
C LYS A 86 34.26 5.10 -11.02
N THR A 87 33.15 5.82 -10.84
CA THR A 87 33.20 7.20 -10.32
C THR A 87 32.95 7.29 -8.82
N GLY A 88 32.35 6.25 -8.21
CA GLY A 88 31.93 6.27 -6.81
C GLY A 88 30.63 7.04 -6.57
N ASP A 89 30.05 7.67 -7.59
CA ASP A 89 28.84 8.47 -7.44
C ASP A 89 27.61 7.61 -7.18
N ARG A 90 26.69 8.10 -6.33
CA ARG A 90 25.38 7.44 -6.14
C ARG A 90 24.54 7.61 -7.40
N ILE A 91 24.21 6.50 -8.05
CA ILE A 91 23.39 6.46 -9.26
C ILE A 91 21.91 6.16 -8.98
N GLY A 92 21.56 5.83 -7.74
CA GLY A 92 20.18 5.66 -7.32
C GLY A 92 20.04 4.78 -6.08
N TYR A 93 18.91 4.10 -6.01
CA TYR A 93 18.54 3.16 -4.95
C TYR A 93 18.02 1.87 -5.56
N PHE A 94 18.14 0.78 -4.84
CA PHE A 94 17.49 -0.49 -5.16
C PHE A 94 16.91 -1.09 -3.90
N TRP A 95 15.98 -2.04 -4.06
CA TRP A 95 15.37 -2.75 -2.95
C TRP A 95 15.68 -4.24 -3.01
N ARG A 96 15.67 -4.89 -1.85
CA ARG A 96 15.72 -6.35 -1.71
C ARG A 96 14.72 -6.80 -0.67
N TRP A 97 14.14 -7.98 -0.87
CA TRP A 97 13.44 -8.69 0.18
C TRP A 97 14.46 -9.58 0.91
N SER A 98 14.77 -9.25 2.17
CA SER A 98 15.83 -9.91 2.95
C SER A 98 15.71 -11.44 2.96
N GLN A 99 14.48 -11.96 3.00
CA GLN A 99 14.19 -13.40 3.07
C GLN A 99 14.03 -14.09 1.70
N ARG A 100 13.85 -13.34 0.59
CA ARG A 100 13.54 -13.87 -0.75
C ARG A 100 14.47 -13.26 -1.80
N THR A 101 15.62 -13.90 -2.03
CA THR A 101 16.61 -13.42 -3.02
C THR A 101 16.19 -13.65 -4.47
N ASP A 102 15.17 -14.46 -4.70
CA ASP A 102 14.64 -14.85 -6.00
C ASP A 102 13.61 -13.84 -6.57
N VAL A 103 13.00 -13.00 -5.73
CA VAL A 103 11.95 -12.04 -6.16
C VAL A 103 12.52 -10.84 -6.92
N ASN A 104 13.78 -10.45 -6.64
CA ASN A 104 14.40 -9.29 -7.27
C ASN A 104 15.87 -9.54 -7.64
N ILE A 105 16.10 -10.60 -8.43
CA ILE A 105 17.44 -11.06 -8.82
C ILE A 105 18.24 -9.97 -9.56
N GLN A 106 17.55 -9.14 -10.34
CA GLN A 106 18.15 -8.01 -11.07
C GLN A 106 17.50 -6.69 -10.63
N PRO A 107 17.94 -6.12 -9.49
CA PRO A 107 17.31 -4.96 -8.91
C PRO A 107 17.32 -3.77 -9.87
N LYS A 108 16.13 -3.29 -10.20
CA LYS A 108 15.96 -2.01 -10.88
C LYS A 108 16.57 -0.89 -10.05
N THR A 109 17.13 0.11 -10.73
CA THR A 109 17.67 1.30 -10.08
C THR A 109 16.63 2.41 -10.10
N HIS A 110 16.31 2.93 -8.93
CA HIS A 110 15.32 3.98 -8.69
C HIS A 110 16.02 5.29 -8.36
N ARG A 111 15.38 6.41 -8.70
CA ARG A 111 15.97 7.75 -8.51
C ARG A 111 16.02 8.17 -7.04
N SER A 112 15.10 7.68 -6.20
CA SER A 112 14.98 8.03 -4.79
C SER A 112 14.73 6.81 -3.90
N TYR A 113 14.89 6.99 -2.59
CA TYR A 113 14.56 5.98 -1.59
C TYR A 113 13.07 5.60 -1.67
N GLU A 114 12.20 6.60 -1.73
CA GLU A 114 10.75 6.43 -1.72
C GLU A 114 10.27 5.72 -2.99
N SER A 115 10.86 6.04 -4.14
CA SER A 115 10.53 5.33 -5.39
C SER A 115 10.96 3.87 -5.37
N ALA A 116 12.06 3.52 -4.69
CA ALA A 116 12.44 2.13 -4.48
C ALA A 116 11.49 1.43 -3.50
N LEU A 117 11.09 2.11 -2.42
CA LEU A 117 10.17 1.55 -1.43
C LEU A 117 8.76 1.34 -1.98
N CYS A 118 8.23 2.28 -2.77
CA CYS A 118 6.94 2.11 -3.45
C CYS A 118 6.94 0.90 -4.38
N ASP A 119 8.03 0.73 -5.15
CA ASP A 119 8.20 -0.40 -6.05
C ASP A 119 8.28 -1.73 -5.28
N ALA A 120 9.07 -1.76 -4.19
CA ALA A 120 9.17 -2.90 -3.30
C ALA A 120 7.81 -3.30 -2.72
N LEU A 121 7.05 -2.33 -2.16
CA LEU A 121 5.72 -2.57 -1.61
C LEU A 121 4.77 -3.14 -2.67
N LYS A 122 4.77 -2.57 -3.88
CA LYS A 122 3.94 -3.05 -4.98
C LYS A 122 4.28 -4.49 -5.35
N GLU A 123 5.55 -4.79 -5.61
CA GLU A 123 5.97 -6.12 -6.05
C GLU A 123 5.70 -7.16 -4.97
N ILE A 124 6.09 -6.87 -3.72
CA ILE A 124 5.89 -7.80 -2.59
C ILE A 124 4.41 -8.06 -2.37
N LEU A 125 3.57 -7.01 -2.32
CA LEU A 125 2.13 -7.19 -2.14
C LEU A 125 1.53 -8.04 -3.27
N ASN A 126 1.94 -7.82 -4.52
CA ASN A 126 1.49 -8.64 -5.65
C ASN A 126 1.93 -10.11 -5.52
N GLN A 127 3.13 -10.38 -5.01
CA GLN A 127 3.62 -11.75 -4.80
C GLN A 127 2.86 -12.50 -3.72
N ILE A 128 2.45 -11.80 -2.65
CA ILE A 128 1.75 -12.42 -1.51
C ILE A 128 0.22 -12.33 -1.61
N THR A 129 -0.29 -11.54 -2.56
CA THR A 129 -1.73 -11.45 -2.91
C THR A 129 -1.96 -11.57 -4.43
N PRO A 130 -1.54 -12.67 -5.08
CA PRO A 130 -1.52 -12.81 -6.55
C PRO A 130 -2.90 -12.85 -7.22
N ASP A 131 -3.95 -13.14 -6.44
CA ASP A 131 -5.35 -13.21 -6.89
C ASP A 131 -6.10 -11.89 -6.66
N TYR A 132 -5.44 -10.91 -6.07
CA TYR A 132 -6.04 -9.60 -5.84
C TYR A 132 -6.23 -8.85 -7.18
N GLY A 133 -7.48 -8.59 -7.55
CA GLY A 133 -7.83 -7.95 -8.83
C GLY A 133 -8.07 -8.91 -10.00
N LYS A 134 -7.85 -10.22 -9.84
CA LYS A 134 -8.26 -11.27 -10.78
C LYS A 134 -9.57 -11.89 -10.30
N ARG A 135 -10.66 -11.15 -10.43
CA ARG A 135 -12.00 -11.77 -10.42
C ARG A 135 -12.41 -11.91 -11.88
N ASP A 136 -12.65 -13.15 -12.30
CA ASP A 136 -13.26 -13.50 -13.59
C ASP A 136 -14.61 -12.78 -13.78
#